data_AF-A0AAW0BGS0-F1
#
_entry.id   AF-A0AAW0BGS0-F1
#
_cell.length_a   1.000
_cell.length_b   1.000
_cell.length_c   1.000
_cell.angle_alpha   90.00
_cell.angle_beta   90.00
_cell.angle_gamma   90.00
#
_symmetry.space_group_name_H-M   'P 1'
#
loop_
_entity.id
_entity.type
_entity.pdbx_description
1 polymer ?
#
loop_
_entity_poly.entity_id
_entity_poly.type
_entity_poly.pdbx_seq_one_letter_code
_entity_poly.pdbx_strand_id
1 'polypeptide(L)'
;MSGPLGAMNRLVNILSNTPIPNYFAPNTRLREQKIRAVTEAITSASSWITAAPLGQQLLWRQGSHRLWPHVHPWLTWFIRAFFLAKRGNGIVVVPLSSQQLAVLGVVLGAMGIARPHYGQQHDLLGVAPRFVDAAVELCLKLALLENQHSEILGFTEVWLAFARLIVSPKSVESIRTAIKSLGDRYNAVAIVLQRVQSECRGDIEVSHSSTVSIGYFLSFSSTFLSDESGFPRELYAGNAITLLASTMLKIAGALHAMSPDDVAPAIQCLVSCGNVLHHSFCDSYKWVQQAVKGKLIPAIAFFVTFPNHRLADSMNSDLVRVYVAILTTVKAYLYIRSIRNIVGSSIHETRVLWKKLPRDHPLRTAFKNLYQDAVKFKQLMGEFWTSADYWLCNRGTQCPRASRITKEDVDWRACSSCDVVMYCSKKCQIIDWKSVHRETCKRLQPVTLGHRSFLLQSDQLFIKFLSIRVIEESWYDIEQHAQQGKAILVDFCSDVLSPTWSGIEMPSQVTVPLKEGEVRVKVHVPGSAGSYIYDCTAVAATKTEPLVDTVELATVELV
;
A
#
# COMPACT_ATOMS: atom_id res chain seq x y z
N MET A 1 37.63 -8.34 36.58
CA MET A 1 36.83 -8.38 35.33
C MET A 1 35.37 -8.80 35.59
N SER A 2 34.69 -8.21 36.57
CA SER A 2 33.32 -8.54 36.99
C SER A 2 32.25 -7.59 36.43
N GLY A 3 32.63 -6.62 35.59
CA GLY A 3 31.70 -5.68 34.96
C GLY A 3 31.21 -6.10 33.56
N PRO A 4 30.29 -5.33 32.95
CA PRO A 4 29.67 -5.60 31.65
C PRO A 4 30.68 -5.85 30.52
N LEU A 5 31.77 -5.08 30.50
CA LEU A 5 32.87 -5.25 29.52
C LEU A 5 33.58 -6.61 29.67
N GLY A 6 33.72 -7.10 30.91
CA GLY A 6 34.33 -8.40 31.19
C GLY A 6 33.44 -9.56 30.75
N ALA A 7 32.13 -9.45 30.96
CA ALA A 7 31.16 -10.41 30.43
C ALA A 7 31.15 -10.41 28.90
N MET A 8 31.25 -9.22 28.29
CA MET A 8 31.33 -9.06 26.84
C MET A 8 32.58 -9.72 26.25
N ASN A 9 33.76 -9.47 26.82
CA ASN A 9 35.00 -10.09 26.37
C ASN A 9 35.00 -11.61 26.56
N ARG A 10 34.38 -12.12 27.64
CA ARG A 10 34.16 -13.56 27.81
C ARG A 10 33.28 -14.13 26.70
N LEU A 11 32.18 -13.45 26.36
CA LEU A 11 31.30 -13.87 25.27
C LEU A 11 32.02 -13.84 23.92
N VAL A 12 32.78 -12.78 23.59
CA VAL A 12 33.63 -12.71 22.38
C VAL A 12 34.58 -13.90 22.34
N ASN A 13 35.30 -14.15 23.44
CA ASN A 13 36.28 -15.23 23.51
C ASN A 13 35.63 -16.61 23.34
N ILE A 14 34.46 -16.84 23.94
CA ILE A 14 33.72 -18.09 23.76
C ILE A 14 33.28 -18.24 22.30
N LEU A 15 32.65 -17.22 21.72
CA LEU A 15 32.12 -17.29 20.35
C LEU A 15 33.23 -17.38 19.29
N SER A 16 34.37 -16.74 19.52
CA SER A 16 35.51 -16.73 18.59
C SER A 16 36.30 -18.04 18.64
N ASN A 17 36.45 -18.63 19.82
CA ASN A 17 37.23 -19.87 19.99
C ASN A 17 36.38 -21.15 19.84
N THR A 18 35.05 -21.02 19.82
CA THR A 18 34.17 -22.17 19.56
C THR A 18 33.87 -22.24 18.07
N PRO A 19 34.32 -23.28 17.34
CA PRO A 19 33.96 -23.43 15.94
C PRO A 19 32.50 -23.84 15.79
N ILE A 20 31.80 -23.19 14.85
CA ILE A 20 30.42 -23.49 14.49
C ILE A 20 30.34 -24.96 14.04
N PRO A 21 29.48 -25.79 14.65
CA PRO A 21 29.38 -27.20 14.29
C PRO A 21 28.98 -27.36 12.82
N ASN A 22 29.65 -28.28 12.11
CA ASN A 22 29.24 -28.63 10.75
C ASN A 22 27.83 -29.24 10.77
N TYR A 23 26.94 -28.79 9.88
CA TYR A 23 25.51 -29.17 9.88
C TYR A 23 25.26 -30.67 9.83
N PHE A 24 26.19 -31.41 9.25
CA PHE A 24 26.08 -32.85 8.98
C PHE A 24 26.91 -33.72 9.91
N ALA A 25 27.53 -33.16 10.96
CA ALA A 25 28.31 -33.96 11.90
C ALA A 25 27.36 -34.89 12.71
N PRO A 26 27.52 -36.22 12.65
CA PRO A 26 26.60 -37.19 13.26
C PRO A 26 26.67 -37.25 14.79
N ASN A 27 27.61 -36.54 15.43
CA ASN A 27 27.84 -36.64 16.87
C ASN A 27 26.94 -35.67 17.67
N THR A 28 25.76 -36.16 18.07
CA THR A 28 24.72 -35.41 18.80
C THR A 28 25.19 -34.86 20.14
N ARG A 29 26.02 -35.59 20.90
CA ARG A 29 26.50 -35.15 22.23
C ARG A 29 27.41 -33.93 22.19
N LEU A 30 28.40 -33.92 21.30
CA LEU A 30 29.32 -32.78 21.17
C LEU A 30 28.59 -31.53 20.68
N ARG A 31 27.60 -31.73 19.81
CA ARG A 31 26.71 -30.67 19.34
C ARG A 31 25.93 -30.08 20.51
N GLU A 32 25.26 -30.92 21.30
CA GLU A 32 24.49 -30.50 22.49
C GLU A 32 25.33 -29.75 23.52
N GLN A 33 26.56 -30.21 23.80
CA GLN A 33 27.48 -29.52 24.71
C GLN A 33 27.83 -28.12 24.22
N LYS A 34 28.15 -27.97 22.93
CA LYS A 34 28.45 -26.66 22.33
C LYS A 34 27.24 -25.73 22.34
N ILE A 35 26.07 -26.25 22.03
CA ILE A 35 24.80 -25.50 22.11
C ILE A 35 24.59 -25.01 23.53
N ARG A 36 24.69 -25.90 24.52
CA ARG A 36 24.49 -25.57 25.93
C ARG A 36 25.46 -24.49 26.39
N ALA A 37 26.75 -24.61 26.06
CA ALA A 37 27.75 -23.62 26.41
C ALA A 37 27.46 -22.23 25.79
N VAL A 38 27.04 -22.18 24.51
CA VAL A 38 26.65 -20.92 23.86
C VAL A 38 25.38 -20.36 24.47
N THR A 39 24.37 -21.18 24.71
CA THR A 39 23.12 -20.78 25.36
C THR A 39 23.38 -20.20 26.74
N GLU A 40 24.13 -20.88 27.60
CA GLU A 40 24.49 -20.40 28.93
C GLU A 40 25.24 -19.06 28.87
N ALA A 41 26.17 -18.91 27.92
CA ALA A 41 26.91 -17.68 27.71
C ALA A 41 26.00 -16.51 27.29
N ILE A 42 25.05 -16.74 26.36
CA ILE A 42 24.12 -15.70 25.90
C ILE A 42 23.10 -15.37 27.00
N THR A 43 22.54 -16.38 27.68
CA THR A 43 21.59 -16.16 28.79
C THR A 43 22.25 -15.39 29.93
N SER A 44 23.48 -15.74 30.29
CA SER A 44 24.26 -14.99 31.27
C SER A 44 24.51 -13.55 30.79
N ALA A 45 24.92 -13.35 29.54
CA ALA A 45 25.10 -11.99 29.02
C ALA A 45 23.80 -11.17 29.06
N SER A 46 22.68 -11.78 28.67
CA SER A 46 21.36 -11.15 28.65
C SER A 46 20.92 -10.72 30.04
N SER A 47 21.01 -11.60 31.05
CA SER A 47 20.60 -11.29 32.43
C SER A 47 21.39 -10.12 33.01
N TRP A 48 22.69 -10.06 32.72
CA TRP A 48 23.56 -8.95 33.14
C TRP A 48 23.17 -7.64 32.48
N ILE A 49 22.85 -7.66 31.19
CA ILE A 49 22.45 -6.45 30.47
C ILE A 49 21.13 -5.90 31.00
N THR A 50 20.13 -6.76 31.19
CA THR A 50 18.82 -6.35 31.70
C THR A 50 18.89 -5.81 33.12
N ALA A 51 19.83 -6.31 33.93
CA ALA A 51 20.05 -5.84 35.31
C ALA A 51 20.97 -4.60 35.40
N ALA A 52 21.65 -4.22 34.33
CA ALA A 52 22.61 -3.11 34.37
C ALA A 52 21.90 -1.74 34.40
N PRO A 53 22.44 -0.75 35.14
CA PRO A 53 21.95 0.63 35.10
C PRO A 53 21.96 1.20 33.67
N LEU A 54 21.05 2.13 33.36
CA LEU A 54 20.87 2.71 32.01
C LEU A 54 22.18 3.22 31.38
N GLY A 55 23.06 3.85 32.18
CA GLY A 55 24.38 4.31 31.74
C GLY A 55 25.32 3.18 31.31
N GLN A 56 25.25 2.01 31.94
CA GLN A 56 26.03 0.84 31.54
C GLN A 56 25.42 0.12 30.32
N GLN A 57 24.09 0.16 30.17
CA GLN A 57 23.44 -0.32 28.94
C GLN A 57 23.87 0.50 27.72
N LEU A 58 24.07 1.82 27.88
CA LEU A 58 24.59 2.70 26.82
C LEU A 58 26.03 2.34 26.41
N LEU A 59 26.93 2.09 27.37
CA LEU A 59 28.29 1.61 27.09
C LEU A 59 28.28 0.26 26.36
N TRP A 60 27.34 -0.62 26.73
CA TRP A 60 27.15 -1.89 26.04
C TRP A 60 26.72 -1.70 24.59
N ARG A 61 25.77 -0.79 24.33
CA ARG A 61 25.36 -0.42 22.96
C ARG A 61 26.54 0.08 22.13
N GLN A 62 27.41 0.91 22.71
CA GLN A 62 28.60 1.41 22.04
C GLN A 62 29.61 0.29 21.70
N GLY A 63 29.74 -0.74 22.53
CA GLY A 63 30.64 -1.89 22.28
C GLY A 63 30.08 -2.99 21.38
N SER A 64 28.75 -3.06 21.24
CA SER A 64 28.04 -4.18 20.60
C SER A 64 28.39 -4.42 19.13
N HIS A 65 28.79 -3.39 18.39
CA HIS A 65 29.21 -3.52 16.99
C HIS A 65 30.43 -4.45 16.81
N ARG A 66 31.31 -4.55 17.82
CA ARG A 66 32.47 -5.44 17.80
C ARG A 66 32.10 -6.91 18.01
N LEU A 67 30.98 -7.18 18.68
CA LEU A 67 30.48 -8.53 18.92
C LEU A 67 29.83 -9.12 17.67
N TRP A 68 29.17 -8.27 16.87
CA TRP A 68 28.28 -8.73 15.81
C TRP A 68 28.91 -9.72 14.82
N PRO A 69 30.14 -9.50 14.29
CA PRO A 69 30.81 -10.45 13.40
C PRO A 69 30.96 -11.86 13.98
N HIS A 70 31.02 -11.98 15.30
CA HIS A 70 31.14 -13.26 16.01
C HIS A 70 29.78 -13.84 16.41
N VAL A 71 28.78 -12.99 16.66
CA VAL A 71 27.44 -13.40 17.08
C VAL A 71 26.59 -13.85 15.90
N HIS A 72 26.56 -13.10 14.79
CA HIS A 72 25.66 -13.38 13.68
C HIS A 72 25.87 -14.77 13.03
N PRO A 73 27.09 -15.34 12.91
CA PRO A 73 27.27 -16.68 12.35
C PRO A 73 26.64 -17.76 13.23
N TRP A 74 26.79 -17.61 14.56
CA TRP A 74 26.17 -18.48 15.54
C TRP A 74 24.66 -18.35 15.56
N LEU A 75 24.13 -17.13 15.45
CA LEU A 75 22.68 -16.91 15.31
C LEU A 75 22.13 -17.53 14.03
N THR A 76 22.79 -17.29 12.90
CA THR A 76 22.41 -17.88 11.60
C THR A 76 22.40 -19.40 11.69
N TRP A 77 23.45 -19.97 12.30
CA TRP A 77 23.54 -21.40 12.52
C TRP A 77 22.43 -21.90 13.43
N PHE A 78 22.16 -21.22 14.55
CA PHE A 78 21.13 -21.61 15.49
C PHE A 78 19.74 -21.60 14.83
N ILE A 79 19.39 -20.51 14.13
CA ILE A 79 18.13 -20.40 13.40
C ILE A 79 17.99 -21.57 12.42
N ARG A 80 19.01 -21.82 11.59
CA ARG A 80 18.93 -22.87 10.57
C ARG A 80 18.98 -24.28 11.14
N ALA A 81 19.80 -24.53 12.15
CA ALA A 81 20.03 -25.86 12.71
C ALA A 81 18.87 -26.35 13.58
N PHE A 82 18.11 -25.43 14.19
CA PHE A 82 17.00 -25.77 15.08
C PHE A 82 15.63 -25.47 14.51
N PHE A 83 15.47 -24.40 13.74
CA PHE A 83 14.16 -23.98 13.25
C PHE A 83 13.99 -24.29 11.76
N LEU A 84 15.08 -24.30 10.99
CA LEU A 84 15.01 -24.50 9.54
C LEU A 84 15.52 -25.87 9.06
N ALA A 85 15.99 -26.73 9.96
CA ALA A 85 16.57 -28.01 9.58
C ALA A 85 15.51 -28.89 8.89
N LYS A 86 15.71 -29.20 7.60
CA LYS A 86 14.87 -30.13 6.85
C LYS A 86 14.97 -31.53 7.49
N ARG A 87 13.91 -32.00 8.12
CA ARG A 87 13.69 -33.44 8.39
C ARG A 87 12.75 -33.98 7.30
N GLY A 88 13.33 -34.47 6.20
CA GLY A 88 12.59 -35.07 5.08
C GLY A 88 12.05 -34.06 4.05
N ASN A 89 11.37 -34.57 3.01
CA ASN A 89 10.78 -33.79 1.91
C ASN A 89 9.56 -32.93 2.32
N GLY A 90 9.22 -32.89 3.61
CA GLY A 90 8.16 -32.06 4.17
C GLY A 90 8.72 -31.05 5.18
N ILE A 91 8.05 -29.91 5.29
CA ILE A 91 8.30 -28.95 6.37
C ILE A 91 7.76 -29.57 7.66
N VAL A 92 8.56 -30.39 8.34
CA VAL A 92 8.21 -30.86 9.69
C VAL A 92 8.61 -29.77 10.67
N VAL A 93 7.63 -29.01 11.14
CA VAL A 93 7.85 -28.12 12.26
C VAL A 93 7.90 -28.97 13.52
N VAL A 94 9.08 -29.00 14.15
CA VAL A 94 9.22 -29.60 15.47
C VAL A 94 8.65 -28.61 16.48
N PRO A 95 7.64 -28.98 17.30
CA PRO A 95 7.18 -28.12 18.38
C PRO A 95 8.38 -27.75 19.23
N LEU A 96 8.60 -26.44 19.39
CA LEU A 96 9.73 -25.93 20.12
C LEU A 96 9.54 -26.28 21.59
N SER A 97 10.54 -26.96 22.17
CA SER A 97 10.59 -27.11 23.62
C SER A 97 10.64 -25.73 24.29
N SER A 98 10.16 -25.64 25.52
CA SER A 98 10.20 -24.42 26.34
C SER A 98 11.63 -23.84 26.41
N GLN A 99 12.64 -24.71 26.40
CA GLN A 99 14.05 -24.31 26.33
C GLN A 99 14.41 -23.65 24.99
N GLN A 100 13.97 -24.17 23.86
CA GLN A 100 14.24 -23.55 22.55
C GLN A 100 13.57 -22.19 22.40
N LEU A 101 12.35 -22.03 22.94
CA LEU A 101 11.67 -20.73 23.02
C LEU A 101 12.43 -19.75 23.92
N ALA A 102 12.89 -20.19 25.09
CA ALA A 102 13.72 -19.36 25.96
C ALA A 102 15.03 -18.92 25.28
N VAL A 103 15.70 -19.83 24.55
CA VAL A 103 16.90 -19.47 23.78
C VAL A 103 16.59 -18.47 22.67
N LEU A 104 15.48 -18.67 21.95
CA LEU A 104 15.04 -17.72 20.93
C LEU A 104 14.75 -16.35 21.54
N GLY A 105 14.00 -16.29 22.65
CA GLY A 105 13.73 -15.04 23.36
C GLY A 105 14.99 -14.33 23.83
N VAL A 106 15.97 -15.08 24.33
CA VAL A 106 17.29 -14.55 24.72
C VAL A 106 18.08 -14.04 23.52
N VAL A 107 18.05 -14.75 22.39
CA VAL A 107 18.68 -14.35 21.12
C VAL A 107 18.05 -13.06 20.59
N LEU A 108 16.72 -12.98 20.57
CA LEU A 108 15.98 -11.81 20.10
C LEU A 108 16.14 -10.62 21.06
N GLY A 109 16.19 -10.89 22.36
CA GLY A 109 16.56 -9.91 23.37
C GLY A 109 17.94 -9.34 23.10
N ALA A 110 18.94 -10.20 22.86
CA ALA A 110 20.30 -9.77 22.50
C ALA A 110 20.33 -8.94 21.20
N MET A 111 19.54 -9.30 20.18
CA MET A 111 19.37 -8.52 18.95
C MET A 111 18.72 -7.15 19.22
N GLY A 112 17.68 -7.11 20.06
CA GLY A 112 17.00 -5.86 20.42
C GLY A 112 17.84 -4.92 21.28
N ILE A 113 18.73 -5.47 22.11
CA ILE A 113 19.69 -4.71 22.91
C ILE A 113 20.83 -4.18 22.02
N ALA A 114 21.27 -4.95 21.03
CA ALA A 114 22.32 -4.57 20.07
C ALA A 114 21.89 -3.48 19.07
N ARG A 115 20.98 -2.59 19.48
CA ARG A 115 20.55 -1.42 18.70
C ARG A 115 21.77 -0.51 18.53
N PRO A 116 22.38 -0.45 17.33
CA PRO A 116 23.56 0.37 17.15
C PRO A 116 23.11 1.83 17.18
N HIS A 117 23.97 2.76 17.62
CA HIS A 117 23.69 4.18 17.44
C HIS A 117 23.42 4.47 15.95
N TYR A 118 22.43 5.30 15.65
CA TYR A 118 21.90 5.60 14.30
C TYR A 118 22.99 5.90 13.23
N GLY A 119 24.19 6.35 13.64
CA GLY A 119 25.31 6.63 12.73
C GLY A 119 26.21 5.45 12.34
N GLN A 120 26.18 4.31 13.03
CA GLN A 120 27.08 3.14 12.77
C GLN A 120 26.36 1.90 12.21
N GLN A 121 25.07 2.03 11.87
CA GLN A 121 24.20 0.91 11.48
C GLN A 121 24.44 0.35 10.07
N HIS A 122 25.24 1.01 9.23
CA HIS A 122 25.19 0.79 7.79
C HIS A 122 25.79 -0.53 7.26
N ASP A 123 26.56 -1.29 8.03
CA ASP A 123 27.24 -2.50 7.52
C ASP A 123 26.98 -3.83 8.27
N LEU A 124 26.28 -3.84 9.41
CA LEU A 124 26.13 -5.07 10.20
C LEU A 124 25.37 -6.20 9.45
N LEU A 125 24.36 -5.85 8.65
CA LEU A 125 23.63 -6.82 7.83
C LEU A 125 24.32 -7.10 6.49
N GLY A 126 25.14 -6.18 5.97
CA GLY A 126 25.95 -6.40 4.77
C GLY A 126 27.01 -7.49 4.95
N VAL A 127 27.51 -7.67 6.18
CA VAL A 127 28.49 -8.72 6.53
C VAL A 127 27.81 -10.10 6.73
N ALA A 128 26.47 -10.14 6.82
CA ALA A 128 25.71 -11.32 7.23
C ALA A 128 24.49 -11.64 6.35
N PRO A 129 24.58 -11.71 5.01
CA PRO A 129 23.41 -11.93 4.14
C PRO A 129 22.65 -13.21 4.47
N ARG A 130 23.36 -14.29 4.83
CA ARG A 130 22.74 -15.57 5.22
C ARG A 130 21.92 -15.50 6.51
N PHE A 131 22.24 -14.54 7.39
CA PHE A 131 21.47 -14.30 8.61
C PHE A 131 20.10 -13.73 8.27
N VAL A 132 20.06 -12.75 7.35
CA VAL A 132 18.84 -12.14 6.85
C VAL A 132 17.91 -13.19 6.26
N ASP A 133 18.41 -14.05 5.38
CA ASP A 133 17.63 -15.16 4.80
C ASP A 133 17.04 -16.06 5.89
N ALA A 134 17.88 -16.47 6.84
CA ALA A 134 17.47 -17.38 7.92
C ALA A 134 16.41 -16.73 8.83
N ALA A 135 16.57 -15.46 9.16
CA ALA A 135 15.65 -14.73 10.01
C ALA A 135 14.30 -14.49 9.31
N VAL A 136 14.30 -14.09 8.03
CA VAL A 136 13.07 -13.97 7.24
C VAL A 136 12.35 -15.33 7.15
N GLU A 137 13.08 -16.40 6.86
CA GLU A 137 12.51 -17.75 6.80
C GLU A 137 11.92 -18.19 8.15
N LEU A 138 12.60 -17.87 9.26
CA LEU A 138 12.10 -18.12 10.61
C LEU A 138 10.80 -17.36 10.87
N CYS A 139 10.76 -16.07 10.56
CA CYS A 139 9.56 -15.24 10.72
C CYS A 139 8.39 -15.81 9.92
N LEU A 140 8.60 -16.20 8.66
CA LEU A 140 7.55 -16.80 7.84
C LEU A 140 7.04 -18.11 8.43
N LYS A 141 7.92 -18.97 8.96
CA LYS A 141 7.51 -20.21 9.64
C LYS A 141 6.75 -19.95 10.93
N LEU A 142 7.21 -19.03 11.76
CA LEU A 142 6.52 -18.68 13.00
C LEU A 142 5.12 -18.12 12.72
N ALA A 143 4.98 -17.29 11.69
CA ALA A 143 3.67 -16.80 11.27
C ALA A 143 2.73 -17.93 10.82
N LEU A 144 3.24 -18.97 10.15
CA LEU A 144 2.44 -20.15 9.80
C LEU A 144 2.00 -20.94 11.04
N LEU A 145 2.85 -21.01 12.07
CA LEU A 145 2.63 -21.79 13.29
C LEU A 145 1.75 -21.11 14.31
N GLU A 146 1.79 -19.80 14.43
CA GLU A 146 0.99 -19.06 15.40
C GLU A 146 -0.51 -19.25 15.13
N ASN A 147 -0.89 -19.49 13.88
CA ASN A 147 -2.26 -19.89 13.53
C ASN A 147 -2.68 -21.26 14.11
N GLN A 148 -1.72 -22.08 14.54
CA GLN A 148 -1.93 -23.43 15.06
C GLN A 148 -1.73 -23.51 16.58
N HIS A 149 -0.94 -22.59 17.17
CA HIS A 149 -0.55 -22.64 18.58
C HIS A 149 -0.43 -21.24 19.20
N SER A 150 -1.28 -20.93 20.19
CA SER A 150 -1.33 -19.64 20.89
C SER A 150 -0.23 -19.42 21.94
N GLU A 151 0.53 -20.45 22.31
CA GLU A 151 1.51 -20.41 23.40
C GLU A 151 2.98 -20.19 22.94
N ILE A 152 3.21 -20.12 21.62
CA ILE A 152 4.54 -19.94 21.05
C ILE A 152 4.92 -18.45 21.12
N LEU A 153 6.22 -18.15 21.35
CA LEU A 153 6.77 -16.80 21.15
C LEU A 153 6.21 -16.23 19.84
N GLY A 154 5.41 -15.18 19.94
CA GLY A 154 4.64 -14.68 18.82
C GLY A 154 5.57 -14.25 17.68
N PHE A 155 5.07 -14.42 16.46
CA PHE A 155 5.67 -13.81 15.28
C PHE A 155 6.04 -12.36 15.54
N THR A 156 5.17 -11.63 16.26
CA THR A 156 5.36 -10.25 16.67
C THR A 156 6.70 -10.03 17.39
N GLU A 157 7.02 -10.75 18.46
CA GLU A 157 8.24 -10.54 19.23
C GLU A 157 9.51 -10.77 18.39
N VAL A 158 9.48 -11.84 17.59
CA VAL A 158 10.59 -12.20 16.68
C VAL A 158 10.75 -11.13 15.60
N TRP A 159 9.62 -10.70 15.06
CA TRP A 159 9.56 -9.66 14.05
C TRP A 159 10.04 -8.31 14.57
N LEU A 160 9.64 -7.91 15.78
CA LEU A 160 10.06 -6.65 16.39
C LEU A 160 11.56 -6.61 16.63
N ALA A 161 12.15 -7.72 17.09
CA ALA A 161 13.59 -7.83 17.22
C ALA A 161 14.28 -7.73 15.84
N PHE A 162 13.69 -8.33 14.81
CA PHE A 162 14.23 -8.27 13.46
C PHE A 162 14.10 -6.89 12.82
N ALA A 163 12.92 -6.27 12.90
CA ALA A 163 12.62 -4.96 12.34
C ALA A 163 13.50 -3.86 12.94
N ARG A 164 13.90 -3.99 14.21
CA ARG A 164 14.89 -3.11 14.85
C ARG A 164 16.29 -3.20 14.26
N LEU A 165 16.62 -4.28 13.56
CA LEU A 165 17.87 -4.43 12.81
C LEU A 165 17.77 -3.88 11.38
N ILE A 166 16.54 -3.68 10.87
CA ILE A 166 16.27 -3.12 9.53
C ILE A 166 16.33 -1.59 9.61
N VAL A 167 17.53 -1.04 9.66
CA VAL A 167 17.70 0.41 9.80
C VAL A 167 18.38 1.06 8.60
N SER A 168 18.93 0.26 7.68
CA SER A 168 19.64 0.77 6.50
C SER A 168 18.99 0.33 5.18
N PRO A 169 19.07 1.16 4.11
CA PRO A 169 18.62 0.79 2.77
C PRO A 169 19.24 -0.51 2.23
N LYS A 170 20.50 -0.82 2.58
CA LYS A 170 21.15 -2.10 2.20
C LYS A 170 20.49 -3.31 2.87
N SER A 171 20.08 -3.16 4.13
CA SER A 171 19.41 -4.22 4.90
C SER A 171 18.05 -4.53 4.30
N VAL A 172 17.33 -3.47 3.94
CA VAL A 172 16.09 -3.51 3.17
C VAL A 172 16.26 -4.33 1.88
N GLU A 173 17.30 -4.08 1.08
CA GLU A 173 17.56 -4.83 -0.16
C GLU A 173 17.89 -6.31 0.10
N SER A 174 18.66 -6.59 1.15
CA SER A 174 19.01 -7.97 1.52
C SER A 174 17.76 -8.76 1.90
N ILE A 175 16.86 -8.14 2.64
CA ILE A 175 15.57 -8.73 3.04
C ILE A 175 14.67 -8.93 1.83
N ARG A 176 14.68 -7.99 0.89
CA ARG A 176 13.99 -8.11 -0.39
C ARG A 176 14.48 -9.29 -1.19
N THR A 177 15.79 -9.47 -1.29
CA THR A 177 16.38 -10.64 -1.92
C THR A 177 15.97 -11.93 -1.19
N ALA A 178 16.01 -11.92 0.15
CA ALA A 178 15.59 -13.05 0.98
C ALA A 178 14.12 -13.43 0.73
N ILE A 179 13.19 -12.47 0.81
CA ILE A 179 11.77 -12.70 0.56
C ILE A 179 11.55 -13.18 -0.86
N LYS A 180 12.14 -12.57 -1.89
CA LYS A 180 11.98 -13.05 -3.27
C LYS A 180 12.41 -14.52 -3.39
N SER A 181 13.53 -14.89 -2.76
CA SER A 181 14.02 -16.28 -2.76
C SER A 181 13.17 -17.27 -1.94
N LEU A 182 12.36 -16.76 -1.00
CA LEU A 182 11.53 -17.54 -0.07
C LEU A 182 10.05 -17.49 -0.43
N GLY A 183 9.61 -16.51 -1.22
CA GLY A 183 8.23 -16.18 -1.51
C GLY A 183 7.50 -17.35 -2.14
N ASP A 184 8.11 -17.93 -3.18
CA ASP A 184 7.59 -19.12 -3.88
C ASP A 184 7.50 -20.34 -2.95
N ARG A 185 8.39 -20.43 -1.96
CA ARG A 185 8.44 -21.58 -1.03
C ARG A 185 7.40 -21.51 0.07
N TYR A 186 7.08 -20.31 0.57
CA TYR A 186 6.24 -20.13 1.75
C TYR A 186 4.91 -19.43 1.46
N ASN A 187 4.67 -18.98 0.23
CA ASN A 187 3.58 -18.06 -0.08
C ASN A 187 3.59 -16.86 0.90
N ALA A 188 4.73 -16.16 0.93
CA ALA A 188 4.98 -15.09 1.89
C ALA A 188 3.86 -14.03 1.87
N VAL A 189 3.29 -13.74 0.70
CA VAL A 189 2.14 -12.85 0.54
C VAL A 189 0.93 -13.34 1.32
N ALA A 190 0.53 -14.60 1.17
CA ALA A 190 -0.63 -15.14 1.88
C ALA A 190 -0.43 -15.10 3.40
N ILE A 191 0.78 -15.41 3.88
CA ILE A 191 1.13 -15.32 5.31
C ILE A 191 0.99 -13.88 5.80
N VAL A 192 1.56 -12.93 5.04
CA VAL A 192 1.52 -11.49 5.30
C VAL A 192 0.06 -11.01 5.36
N LEU A 193 -0.76 -11.35 4.37
CA LEU A 193 -2.19 -11.01 4.35
C LEU A 193 -2.95 -11.63 5.52
N GLN A 194 -2.72 -12.91 5.79
CA GLN A 194 -3.39 -13.62 6.87
C GLN A 194 -3.09 -12.95 8.22
N ARG A 195 -1.85 -12.48 8.44
CA ARG A 195 -1.48 -11.81 9.68
C ARG A 195 -2.09 -10.43 9.81
N VAL A 196 -2.05 -9.61 8.76
CA VAL A 196 -2.77 -8.32 8.81
C VAL A 196 -4.25 -8.60 9.05
N GLN A 197 -4.82 -9.62 8.41
CA GLN A 197 -6.23 -9.97 8.60
C GLN A 197 -6.52 -10.42 10.03
N SER A 198 -5.67 -11.24 10.66
CA SER A 198 -5.89 -11.68 12.04
C SER A 198 -5.83 -10.51 13.02
N GLU A 199 -4.83 -9.64 12.88
CA GLU A 199 -4.65 -8.46 13.73
C GLU A 199 -5.75 -7.42 13.51
N CYS A 200 -6.26 -7.30 12.28
CA CYS A 200 -7.18 -6.23 11.91
C CYS A 200 -8.65 -6.67 11.88
N ARG A 201 -8.98 -7.96 11.79
CA ARG A 201 -10.37 -8.46 11.81
C ARG A 201 -10.88 -8.76 13.20
N GLY A 202 -10.01 -9.04 14.17
CA GLY A 202 -10.45 -9.28 15.54
C GLY A 202 -11.17 -8.07 16.14
N ASP A 203 -12.10 -8.34 17.06
CA ASP A 203 -12.55 -7.41 18.11
C ASP A 203 -11.45 -7.18 19.16
N ILE A 204 -10.23 -7.66 18.88
CA ILE A 204 -9.05 -7.49 19.69
C ILE A 204 -8.89 -5.99 19.94
N GLU A 205 -8.97 -5.61 21.21
CA GLU A 205 -8.66 -4.26 21.66
C GLU A 205 -7.31 -3.87 21.07
N VAL A 206 -7.24 -2.68 20.49
CA VAL A 206 -6.01 -2.16 19.87
C VAL A 206 -4.97 -1.97 20.98
N SER A 207 -4.21 -3.02 21.25
CA SER A 207 -3.15 -3.05 22.25
C SER A 207 -1.87 -2.38 21.71
N HIS A 208 -0.95 -2.06 22.61
CA HIS A 208 0.40 -1.64 22.23
C HIS A 208 1.06 -2.64 21.28
N SER A 209 1.00 -3.93 21.63
CA SER A 209 1.69 -4.98 20.87
C SER A 209 1.14 -5.12 19.45
N SER A 210 -0.18 -5.07 19.26
CA SER A 210 -0.78 -5.16 17.93
C SER A 210 -0.45 -3.92 17.09
N THR A 211 -0.55 -2.73 17.66
CA THR A 211 -0.22 -1.47 17.00
C THR A 211 1.24 -1.42 16.54
N VAL A 212 2.14 -1.84 17.42
CA VAL A 212 3.57 -1.91 17.13
C VAL A 212 3.84 -2.98 16.07
N SER A 213 3.23 -4.17 16.18
CA SER A 213 3.35 -5.25 15.20
C SER A 213 2.92 -4.80 13.80
N ILE A 214 1.72 -4.20 13.69
CA ILE A 214 1.20 -3.63 12.45
C ILE A 214 2.15 -2.54 11.93
N GLY A 215 2.58 -1.59 12.77
CA GLY A 215 3.44 -0.49 12.32
C GLY A 215 4.77 -0.95 11.72
N TYR A 216 5.44 -1.90 12.36
CA TYR A 216 6.69 -2.48 11.83
C TYR A 216 6.45 -3.32 10.59
N PHE A 217 5.35 -4.08 10.57
CA PHE A 217 4.96 -4.86 9.41
C PHE A 217 4.61 -3.98 8.19
N LEU A 218 4.07 -2.79 8.40
CA LEU A 218 3.76 -1.85 7.31
C LEU A 218 4.97 -1.05 6.86
N SER A 219 5.86 -0.69 7.79
CA SER A 219 7.17 -0.16 7.45
C SER A 219 7.97 -1.16 6.62
N PHE A 220 7.79 -2.45 6.91
CA PHE A 220 8.31 -3.51 6.08
C PHE A 220 7.61 -3.55 4.73
N SER A 221 6.28 -3.66 4.71
CA SER A 221 5.51 -3.73 3.46
C SER A 221 5.82 -2.58 2.52
N SER A 222 5.90 -1.33 3.00
CA SER A 222 6.23 -0.14 2.20
C SER A 222 7.56 -0.26 1.47
N THR A 223 8.52 -0.97 2.07
CA THR A 223 9.82 -1.27 1.47
C THR A 223 9.71 -2.16 0.23
N PHE A 224 8.66 -2.97 0.14
CA PHE A 224 8.39 -3.86 -1.00
C PHE A 224 7.43 -3.25 -2.02
N LEU A 225 6.59 -2.30 -1.59
CA LEU A 225 5.64 -1.66 -2.50
C LEU A 225 6.30 -0.82 -3.59
N SER A 226 7.52 -0.33 -3.34
CA SER A 226 8.29 0.44 -4.32
C SER A 226 9.02 -0.41 -5.38
N ASP A 227 8.76 -1.71 -5.45
CA ASP A 227 9.48 -2.64 -6.32
C ASP A 227 8.53 -3.25 -7.38
N GLU A 228 8.96 -3.28 -8.64
CA GLU A 228 8.24 -3.88 -9.77
C GLU A 228 8.04 -5.41 -9.65
N SER A 229 8.63 -6.03 -8.63
CA SER A 229 8.68 -7.47 -8.35
C SER A 229 7.36 -8.26 -8.26
N GLY A 230 6.20 -7.66 -8.53
CA GLY A 230 4.90 -8.33 -8.51
C GLY A 230 4.34 -8.64 -7.12
N PHE A 231 5.18 -8.66 -6.07
CA PHE A 231 4.77 -8.84 -4.68
C PHE A 231 3.68 -7.85 -4.20
N PRO A 232 3.73 -6.54 -4.55
CA PRO A 232 2.64 -5.61 -4.25
C PRO A 232 1.30 -6.06 -4.84
N ARG A 233 1.33 -6.64 -6.04
CA ARG A 233 0.13 -7.03 -6.80
C ARG A 233 -0.65 -8.12 -6.09
N GLU A 234 0.04 -9.15 -5.60
CA GLU A 234 -0.60 -10.24 -4.88
C GLU A 234 -1.18 -9.78 -3.53
N LEU A 235 -0.48 -8.88 -2.81
CA LEU A 235 -1.01 -8.27 -1.60
C LEU A 235 -2.30 -7.51 -1.88
N TYR A 236 -2.30 -6.72 -2.94
CA TYR A 236 -3.48 -5.94 -3.27
C TYR A 236 -4.64 -6.79 -3.79
N ALA A 237 -4.36 -7.90 -4.49
CA ALA A 237 -5.37 -8.90 -4.83
C ALA A 237 -6.07 -9.47 -3.59
N GLY A 238 -5.36 -9.54 -2.45
CA GLY A 238 -5.89 -9.95 -1.15
C GLY A 238 -6.68 -8.89 -0.37
N ASN A 239 -7.07 -7.77 -1.00
CA ASN A 239 -7.72 -6.62 -0.36
C ASN A 239 -6.89 -5.97 0.77
N ALA A 240 -5.55 -6.03 0.68
CA ALA A 240 -4.67 -5.39 1.66
C ALA A 240 -5.01 -3.90 1.84
N ILE A 241 -5.27 -3.16 0.76
CA ILE A 241 -5.58 -1.72 0.82
C ILE A 241 -6.83 -1.42 1.67
N THR A 242 -7.91 -2.18 1.48
CA THR A 242 -9.13 -2.05 2.28
C THR A 242 -8.85 -2.35 3.75
N LEU A 243 -8.03 -3.37 4.00
CA LEU A 243 -7.65 -3.77 5.35
C LEU A 243 -6.85 -2.66 6.04
N LEU A 244 -5.83 -2.10 5.39
CA LEU A 244 -5.02 -1.00 5.90
C LEU A 244 -5.86 0.22 6.27
N ALA A 245 -6.77 0.63 5.39
CA ALA A 245 -7.67 1.75 5.66
C ALA A 245 -8.57 1.46 6.88
N SER A 246 -9.06 0.23 7.02
CA SER A 246 -9.86 -0.18 8.18
C SER A 246 -9.02 -0.20 9.46
N THR A 247 -7.76 -0.63 9.38
CA THR A 247 -6.82 -0.61 10.50
C THR A 247 -6.55 0.81 10.96
N MET A 248 -6.35 1.73 10.02
CA MET A 248 -6.19 3.15 10.33
C MET A 248 -7.41 3.69 11.08
N LEU A 249 -8.63 3.30 10.69
CA LEU A 249 -9.84 3.71 11.39
C LEU A 249 -9.87 3.17 12.83
N LYS A 250 -9.56 1.88 13.02
CA LYS A 250 -9.52 1.24 14.35
C LYS A 250 -8.51 1.94 15.26
N ILE A 251 -7.28 2.15 14.78
CA ILE A 251 -6.23 2.84 15.54
C ILE A 251 -6.67 4.27 15.84
N ALA A 252 -7.13 5.03 14.85
CA ALA A 252 -7.56 6.42 15.04
C ALA A 252 -8.71 6.55 16.05
N GLY A 253 -9.65 5.59 16.07
CA GLY A 253 -10.73 5.55 17.06
C GLY A 253 -10.24 5.20 18.47
N ALA A 254 -9.22 4.35 18.59
CA ALA A 254 -8.67 3.92 19.87
C ALA A 254 -7.68 4.91 20.50
N LEU A 255 -7.12 5.86 19.73
CA LEU A 255 -6.11 6.81 20.21
C LEU A 255 -6.47 7.50 21.53
N HIS A 256 -7.74 7.86 21.75
CA HIS A 256 -8.20 8.53 22.97
C HIS A 256 -8.08 7.69 24.24
N ALA A 257 -8.19 6.36 24.11
CA ALA A 257 -8.12 5.41 25.21
C ALA A 257 -6.70 4.86 25.45
N MET A 258 -5.78 5.12 24.53
CA MET A 258 -4.39 4.64 24.62
C MET A 258 -3.60 5.34 25.71
N SER A 259 -2.66 4.61 26.33
CA SER A 259 -1.70 5.21 27.25
C SER A 259 -0.72 6.12 26.49
N PRO A 260 -0.10 7.12 27.14
CA PRO A 260 0.87 7.99 26.48
C PRO A 260 2.02 7.24 25.77
N ASP A 261 2.45 6.10 26.33
CA ASP A 261 3.51 5.26 25.76
C ASP A 261 3.08 4.52 24.48
N ASP A 262 1.77 4.37 24.26
CA ASP A 262 1.19 3.66 23.11
C ASP A 262 0.84 4.61 21.95
N VAL A 263 0.58 5.88 22.26
CA VAL A 263 0.17 6.89 21.27
C VAL A 263 1.24 7.13 20.21
N ALA A 264 2.51 7.23 20.62
CA ALA A 264 3.60 7.46 19.67
C ALA A 264 3.76 6.30 18.66
N PRO A 265 3.84 5.02 19.09
CA PRO A 265 3.78 3.88 18.18
C PRO A 265 2.54 3.84 17.28
N ALA A 266 1.38 4.20 17.82
CA ALA A 266 0.13 4.27 17.05
C ALA A 266 0.20 5.28 15.92
N ILE A 267 0.72 6.48 16.19
CA ILE A 267 0.92 7.51 15.17
C ILE A 267 1.93 7.05 14.14
N GLN A 268 3.05 6.46 14.56
CA GLN A 268 4.03 5.93 13.62
C GLN A 268 3.43 4.85 12.72
N CYS A 269 2.56 4.01 13.27
CA CYS A 269 1.79 3.04 12.48
C CYS A 269 0.89 3.74 11.47
N LEU A 270 0.11 4.76 11.87
CA LEU A 270 -0.76 5.53 10.98
C LEU A 270 0.02 6.23 9.85
N VAL A 271 1.18 6.82 10.16
CA VAL A 271 2.10 7.41 9.17
C VAL A 271 2.54 6.34 8.16
N SER A 272 2.91 5.16 8.65
CA SER A 272 3.36 4.05 7.81
C SER A 272 2.23 3.53 6.91
N CYS A 273 1.02 3.33 7.45
CA CYS A 273 -0.18 3.01 6.66
C CYS A 273 -0.41 4.06 5.57
N GLY A 274 -0.35 5.34 5.96
CA GLY A 274 -0.63 6.44 5.05
C GLY A 274 0.38 6.54 3.91
N ASN A 275 1.66 6.36 4.19
CA ASN A 275 2.72 6.33 3.17
C ASN A 275 2.52 5.17 2.19
N VAL A 276 2.23 3.97 2.71
CA VAL A 276 1.88 2.80 1.90
C VAL A 276 0.72 3.10 0.96
N LEU A 277 -0.39 3.62 1.51
CA LEU A 277 -1.58 3.93 0.73
C LEU A 277 -1.29 5.01 -0.32
N HIS A 278 -0.64 6.10 0.07
CA HIS A 278 -0.31 7.20 -0.82
C HIS A 278 0.55 6.73 -2.01
N HIS A 279 1.58 5.93 -1.74
CA HIS A 279 2.42 5.36 -2.79
C HIS A 279 1.61 4.44 -3.71
N SER A 280 0.79 3.56 -3.12
CA SER A 280 -0.09 2.66 -3.88
C SER A 280 -1.04 3.43 -4.78
N PHE A 281 -1.52 4.62 -4.38
CA PHE A 281 -2.49 5.38 -5.19
C PHE A 281 -1.94 5.88 -6.52
N CYS A 282 -0.61 5.95 -6.68
CA CYS A 282 0.00 6.27 -7.98
C CYS A 282 -0.15 5.12 -8.99
N ASP A 283 -0.27 3.88 -8.50
CA ASP A 283 -0.28 2.69 -9.37
C ASP A 283 -1.66 2.40 -9.97
N SER A 284 -2.74 2.70 -9.25
CA SER A 284 -4.09 2.44 -9.74
C SER A 284 -5.18 3.15 -8.95
N TYR A 285 -6.17 3.68 -9.67
CA TYR A 285 -7.42 4.20 -9.10
C TYR A 285 -8.18 3.17 -8.24
N LYS A 286 -7.99 1.87 -8.49
CA LYS A 286 -8.59 0.81 -7.66
C LYS A 286 -8.16 0.87 -6.20
N TRP A 287 -6.92 1.24 -5.95
CA TRP A 287 -6.38 1.33 -4.59
C TRP A 287 -7.04 2.46 -3.84
N VAL A 288 -7.27 3.58 -4.51
CA VAL A 288 -8.10 4.67 -3.98
C VAL A 288 -9.51 4.16 -3.68
N GLN A 289 -10.13 3.43 -4.61
CA GLN A 289 -11.46 2.86 -4.42
C GLN A 289 -11.52 1.90 -3.22
N GLN A 290 -10.58 0.98 -3.10
CA GLN A 290 -10.50 0.01 -2.01
C GLN A 290 -10.25 0.69 -0.66
N ALA A 291 -9.40 1.72 -0.62
CA ALA A 291 -9.07 2.42 0.62
C ALA A 291 -10.25 3.25 1.11
N VAL A 292 -10.94 3.98 0.23
CA VAL A 292 -12.13 4.75 0.60
C VAL A 292 -13.27 3.81 1.05
N LYS A 293 -13.49 2.68 0.36
CA LYS A 293 -14.43 1.64 0.83
C LYS A 293 -14.01 1.05 2.18
N GLY A 294 -12.71 0.91 2.43
CA GLY A 294 -12.12 0.54 3.71
C GLY A 294 -12.13 1.65 4.76
N LYS A 295 -12.94 2.70 4.59
CA LYS A 295 -13.15 3.78 5.56
C LYS A 295 -11.92 4.68 5.80
N LEU A 296 -11.07 4.88 4.78
CA LEU A 296 -9.92 5.80 4.84
C LEU A 296 -10.32 7.23 5.25
N ILE A 297 -11.34 7.81 4.60
CA ILE A 297 -11.78 9.18 4.88
C ILE A 297 -12.25 9.33 6.34
N PRO A 298 -13.10 8.42 6.87
CA PRO A 298 -13.40 8.32 8.29
C PRO A 298 -12.16 8.22 9.17
N ALA A 299 -11.19 7.36 8.85
CA ALA A 299 -9.97 7.21 9.64
C ALA A 299 -9.23 8.54 9.81
N ILE A 300 -9.05 9.29 8.71
CA ILE A 300 -8.40 10.60 8.70
C ILE A 300 -9.24 11.62 9.49
N ALA A 301 -10.58 11.58 9.34
CA ALA A 301 -11.47 12.49 10.05
C ALA A 301 -11.60 12.20 11.55
N PHE A 302 -11.43 10.94 11.99
CA PHE A 302 -11.43 10.58 13.41
C PHE A 302 -10.17 11.07 14.12
N PHE A 303 -9.02 11.04 13.44
CA PHE A 303 -7.76 11.58 13.98
C PHE A 303 -7.90 13.04 14.43
N VAL A 304 -8.68 13.85 13.71
CA VAL A 304 -9.00 15.24 14.07
C VAL A 304 -9.59 15.41 15.46
N THR A 305 -10.29 14.39 15.96
CA THR A 305 -10.91 14.47 17.28
C THR A 305 -9.90 14.34 18.42
N PHE A 306 -8.69 13.84 18.13
CA PHE A 306 -7.66 13.61 19.12
C PHE A 306 -7.08 14.93 19.65
N PRO A 307 -6.93 15.13 20.97
CA PRO A 307 -6.47 16.40 21.52
C PRO A 307 -4.99 16.67 21.17
N ASN A 308 -4.75 17.72 20.37
CA ASN A 308 -3.41 18.09 19.88
C ASN A 308 -2.34 18.28 20.97
N HIS A 309 -2.71 18.62 22.20
CA HIS A 309 -1.75 18.87 23.30
C HIS A 309 -1.03 17.62 23.81
N ARG A 310 -1.43 16.41 23.38
CA ARG A 310 -0.81 15.15 23.82
C ARG A 310 0.32 14.67 22.90
N LEU A 311 0.57 15.37 21.79
CA LEU A 311 1.52 14.92 20.77
C LEU A 311 2.77 15.78 20.74
N ALA A 312 3.91 15.15 20.51
CA ALA A 312 5.10 15.87 20.09
C ALA A 312 4.82 16.53 18.72
N ASP A 313 5.12 17.82 18.60
CA ASP A 313 4.80 18.63 17.41
C ASP A 313 5.31 18.00 16.10
N SER A 314 6.47 17.36 16.13
CA SER A 314 7.09 16.73 14.96
C SER A 314 6.28 15.54 14.42
N MET A 315 5.85 14.61 15.29
CA MET A 315 5.10 13.42 14.87
C MET A 315 3.71 13.78 14.32
N ASN A 316 3.08 14.81 14.89
CA ASN A 316 1.83 15.34 14.37
C ASN A 316 2.03 15.93 12.96
N SER A 317 3.15 16.63 12.72
CA SER A 317 3.44 17.23 11.41
C SER A 317 3.58 16.19 10.29
N ASP A 318 4.25 15.06 10.54
CA ASP A 318 4.43 13.99 9.55
C ASP A 318 3.09 13.32 9.20
N LEU A 319 2.27 13.02 10.20
CA LEU A 319 0.95 12.42 9.97
C LEU A 319 0.02 13.35 9.21
N VAL A 320 -0.02 14.64 9.60
CA VAL A 320 -0.78 15.67 8.89
C VAL A 320 -0.32 15.79 7.44
N ARG A 321 1.00 15.81 7.17
CA ARG A 321 1.56 15.86 5.81
C ARG A 321 1.08 14.68 4.97
N VAL A 322 1.18 13.46 5.50
CA VAL A 322 0.76 12.24 4.79
C VAL A 322 -0.74 12.26 4.51
N TYR A 323 -1.57 12.66 5.49
CA TYR A 323 -3.02 12.72 5.31
C TYR A 323 -3.45 13.81 4.31
N VAL A 324 -2.80 14.97 4.31
CA VAL A 324 -3.03 16.00 3.28
C VAL A 324 -2.67 15.47 1.89
N ALA A 325 -1.54 14.77 1.75
CA ALA A 325 -1.13 14.16 0.48
C ALA A 325 -2.17 13.13 0.01
N ILE A 326 -2.62 12.22 0.88
CA ILE A 326 -3.67 11.25 0.60
C ILE A 326 -4.97 11.92 0.13
N LEU A 327 -5.48 12.92 0.86
CA LEU A 327 -6.73 13.59 0.48
C LEU A 327 -6.60 14.33 -0.85
N THR A 328 -5.43 14.92 -1.12
CA THR A 328 -5.12 15.56 -2.40
C THR A 328 -5.11 14.55 -3.54
N THR A 329 -4.50 13.38 -3.33
CA THR A 329 -4.51 12.29 -4.32
C THR A 329 -5.91 11.72 -4.51
N VAL A 330 -6.70 11.52 -3.45
CA VAL A 330 -8.12 11.08 -3.58
C VAL A 330 -8.94 12.10 -4.38
N LYS A 331 -8.73 13.40 -4.13
CA LYS A 331 -9.37 14.49 -4.89
C LYS A 331 -9.06 14.37 -6.38
N ALA A 332 -7.80 14.13 -6.74
CA ALA A 332 -7.38 13.96 -8.13
C ALA A 332 -8.18 12.87 -8.86
N TYR A 333 -8.65 11.83 -8.17
CA TYR A 333 -9.43 10.74 -8.76
C TYR A 333 -10.96 10.96 -8.79
N LEU A 334 -11.46 12.14 -8.42
CA LEU A 334 -12.91 12.42 -8.41
C LEU A 334 -13.57 12.48 -9.79
N TYR A 335 -12.79 12.64 -10.87
CA TYR A 335 -13.31 12.51 -12.23
C TYR A 335 -13.72 11.07 -12.57
N ILE A 336 -13.27 10.08 -11.78
CA ILE A 336 -13.72 8.69 -11.90
C ILE A 336 -15.02 8.54 -11.11
N ARG A 337 -16.14 8.39 -11.82
CA ARG A 337 -17.49 8.27 -11.23
C ARG A 337 -17.56 7.27 -10.08
N SER A 338 -16.98 6.08 -10.24
CA SER A 338 -17.03 5.05 -9.21
C SER A 338 -16.32 5.44 -7.90
N ILE A 339 -15.24 6.23 -7.97
CA ILE A 339 -14.55 6.81 -6.81
C ILE A 339 -15.35 7.97 -6.24
N ARG A 340 -15.85 8.87 -7.10
CA ARG A 340 -16.67 10.01 -6.67
C ARG A 340 -17.87 9.58 -5.83
N ASN A 341 -18.58 8.53 -6.25
CA ASN A 341 -19.74 8.01 -5.52
C ASN A 341 -19.39 7.61 -4.08
N ILE A 342 -18.32 6.82 -3.90
CA ILE A 342 -17.92 6.35 -2.57
C ILE A 342 -17.31 7.48 -1.72
N VAL A 343 -16.56 8.40 -2.33
CA VAL A 343 -16.00 9.57 -1.63
C VAL A 343 -17.12 10.48 -1.15
N GLY A 344 -18.13 10.75 -2.00
CA GLY A 344 -19.27 11.59 -1.66
C GLY A 344 -20.05 11.08 -0.44
N SER A 345 -20.29 9.76 -0.36
CA SER A 345 -20.91 9.15 0.82
C SER A 345 -20.02 9.26 2.05
N SER A 346 -18.73 8.95 1.91
CA SER A 346 -17.78 8.90 3.01
C SER A 346 -17.46 10.28 3.60
N ILE A 347 -17.39 11.32 2.78
CA ILE A 347 -17.18 12.71 3.24
C ILE A 347 -18.43 13.29 3.90
N HIS A 348 -19.62 12.85 3.49
CA HIS A 348 -20.88 13.23 4.12
C HIS A 348 -20.98 12.66 5.54
N GLU A 349 -20.67 11.37 5.71
CA GLU A 349 -20.60 10.66 7.01
C GLU A 349 -19.69 11.39 8.02
N THR A 350 -18.60 11.99 7.53
CA THR A 350 -17.54 12.58 8.35
C THR A 350 -17.62 14.11 8.46
N ARG A 351 -18.64 14.73 7.86
CA ARG A 351 -18.74 16.21 7.71
C ARG A 351 -18.65 16.99 9.02
N VAL A 352 -19.18 16.43 10.09
CA VAL A 352 -19.19 17.07 11.41
C VAL A 352 -17.80 17.04 12.06
N LEU A 353 -17.00 16.01 11.80
CA LEU A 353 -15.72 15.78 12.47
C LEU A 353 -14.65 16.76 11.98
N TRP A 354 -14.39 16.83 10.67
CA TRP A 354 -13.32 17.67 10.14
C TRP A 354 -13.60 19.17 10.26
N LYS A 355 -14.86 19.58 10.43
CA LYS A 355 -15.24 20.98 10.71
C LYS A 355 -14.79 21.46 12.09
N LYS A 356 -14.47 20.55 13.02
CA LYS A 356 -13.93 20.87 14.35
C LYS A 356 -12.47 21.33 14.32
N LEU A 357 -11.74 21.08 13.22
CA LEU A 357 -10.36 21.59 13.07
C LEU A 357 -10.31 23.12 13.11
N PRO A 358 -9.20 23.72 13.57
CA PRO A 358 -8.92 25.15 13.38
C PRO A 358 -9.07 25.57 11.91
N ARG A 359 -9.47 26.83 11.66
CA ARG A 359 -9.77 27.32 10.30
C ARG A 359 -8.56 27.27 9.37
N ASP A 360 -7.38 27.47 9.94
CA ASP A 360 -6.05 27.50 9.33
C ASP A 360 -5.36 26.12 9.27
N HIS A 361 -5.97 25.07 9.84
CA HIS A 361 -5.35 23.75 9.87
C HIS A 361 -5.27 23.12 8.46
N PRO A 362 -4.10 22.61 8.01
CA PRO A 362 -3.93 22.06 6.65
C PRO A 362 -4.93 20.96 6.27
N LEU A 363 -5.23 20.02 7.18
CA LEU A 363 -6.26 19.01 6.94
C LEU A 363 -7.66 19.58 6.71
N ARG A 364 -8.01 20.68 7.36
CA ARG A 364 -9.33 21.30 7.17
C ARG A 364 -9.46 21.83 5.76
N THR A 365 -8.40 22.47 5.26
CA THR A 365 -8.30 22.95 3.89
C THR A 365 -8.39 21.77 2.90
N ALA A 366 -7.64 20.69 3.13
CA ALA A 366 -7.69 19.50 2.28
C ALA A 366 -9.09 18.86 2.23
N PHE A 367 -9.75 18.67 3.38
CA PHE A 367 -11.14 18.17 3.43
C PHE A 367 -12.14 19.10 2.75
N LYS A 368 -12.01 20.41 2.98
CA LYS A 368 -12.88 21.41 2.35
C LYS A 368 -12.77 21.34 0.83
N ASN A 369 -11.55 21.28 0.30
CA ASN A 369 -11.29 21.17 -1.13
C ASN A 369 -11.87 19.86 -1.69
N LEU A 370 -11.62 18.73 -1.03
CA LEU A 370 -12.18 17.43 -1.43
C LEU A 370 -13.73 17.46 -1.44
N TYR A 371 -14.36 18.09 -0.45
CA TYR A 371 -15.81 18.22 -0.36
C TYR A 371 -16.39 19.10 -1.48
N GLN A 372 -15.78 20.26 -1.72
CA GLN A 372 -16.23 21.18 -2.77
C GLN A 372 -16.18 20.51 -4.15
N ASP A 373 -15.09 19.80 -4.44
CA ASP A 373 -14.94 19.09 -5.70
C ASP A 373 -15.91 17.91 -5.81
N ALA A 374 -16.10 17.15 -4.72
CA ALA A 374 -17.08 16.06 -4.71
C ALA A 374 -18.51 16.55 -4.98
N VAL A 375 -18.87 17.75 -4.50
CA VAL A 375 -20.15 18.41 -4.80
C VAL A 375 -20.21 18.87 -6.26
N LYS A 376 -19.16 19.51 -6.78
CA LYS A 376 -19.06 19.92 -8.20
C LYS A 376 -19.24 18.71 -9.13
N PHE A 377 -18.47 17.64 -8.92
CA PHE A 377 -18.59 16.43 -9.74
C PHE A 377 -19.94 15.73 -9.56
N LYS A 378 -20.62 15.87 -8.41
CA LYS A 378 -21.99 15.35 -8.25
C LYS A 378 -22.99 16.09 -9.16
N GLN A 379 -22.84 17.39 -9.33
CA GLN A 379 -23.67 18.19 -10.25
C GLN A 379 -23.42 17.80 -11.70
N LEU A 380 -22.16 17.76 -12.13
CA LEU A 380 -21.75 17.30 -13.47
C LEU A 380 -22.23 15.88 -13.77
N MET A 381 -22.29 15.02 -12.75
CA MET A 381 -22.86 13.69 -12.91
C MET A 381 -24.37 13.72 -13.14
N GLY A 382 -25.10 14.66 -12.53
CA GLY A 382 -26.51 14.90 -12.84
C GLY A 382 -26.70 15.22 -14.33
N GLU A 383 -25.91 16.17 -14.85
CA GLU A 383 -25.91 16.55 -16.27
C GLU A 383 -25.60 15.36 -17.19
N PHE A 384 -24.56 14.58 -16.87
CA PHE A 384 -24.20 13.37 -17.61
C PHE A 384 -25.35 12.36 -17.72
N TRP A 385 -26.12 12.16 -16.65
CA TRP A 385 -27.26 11.23 -16.68
C TRP A 385 -28.44 11.77 -17.49
N THR A 386 -28.54 13.09 -17.65
CA THR A 386 -29.61 13.73 -18.43
C THR A 386 -29.26 13.92 -19.90
N SER A 387 -27.98 13.87 -20.28
CA SER A 387 -27.57 13.93 -21.69
C SER A 387 -27.95 12.65 -22.44
N ALA A 388 -28.66 12.81 -23.56
CA ALA A 388 -29.26 11.72 -24.34
C ALA A 388 -28.24 10.78 -25.02
N ASP A 389 -26.97 11.18 -25.08
CA ASP A 389 -25.98 10.55 -25.97
C ASP A 389 -25.19 9.39 -25.35
N TYR A 390 -25.37 9.12 -24.06
CA TYR A 390 -24.52 8.14 -23.35
C TYR A 390 -25.23 6.80 -23.14
N TRP A 391 -25.08 5.93 -24.14
CA TRP A 391 -25.49 4.53 -24.07
C TRP A 391 -24.60 3.72 -23.10
N LEU A 392 -25.07 3.52 -21.87
CA LEU A 392 -24.35 2.72 -20.87
C LEU A 392 -24.49 1.21 -21.05
N CYS A 393 -25.48 0.75 -21.82
CA CYS A 393 -25.59 -0.67 -22.10
C CYS A 393 -24.57 -1.06 -23.16
N ASN A 394 -23.78 -2.10 -22.89
CA ASN A 394 -22.75 -2.57 -23.84
C ASN A 394 -23.30 -3.03 -25.20
N ARG A 395 -24.61 -3.29 -25.30
CA ARG A 395 -25.28 -3.57 -26.58
C ARG A 395 -25.53 -2.31 -27.44
N GLY A 396 -25.22 -1.12 -26.92
CA GLY A 396 -25.39 0.15 -27.62
C GLY A 396 -26.79 0.31 -28.21
N THR A 397 -26.85 0.65 -29.49
CA THR A 397 -28.08 0.83 -30.27
C THR A 397 -28.89 -0.47 -30.45
N GLN A 398 -28.28 -1.64 -30.29
CA GLN A 398 -29.00 -2.92 -30.33
C GLN A 398 -29.72 -3.25 -29.02
N CYS A 399 -29.57 -2.41 -28.00
CA CYS A 399 -30.33 -2.52 -26.77
C CYS A 399 -31.80 -2.19 -27.06
N PRO A 400 -32.76 -3.10 -26.82
CA PRO A 400 -34.19 -2.83 -27.04
C PRO A 400 -34.74 -1.68 -26.20
N ARG A 401 -33.98 -1.28 -25.17
CA ARG A 401 -34.30 -0.17 -24.28
C ARG A 401 -33.54 1.10 -24.60
N ALA A 402 -32.67 1.13 -25.60
CA ALA A 402 -31.80 2.28 -25.90
C ALA A 402 -32.59 3.60 -25.76
N SER A 403 -33.58 3.87 -26.59
CA SER A 403 -34.31 5.14 -26.60
C SER A 403 -35.14 5.51 -25.35
N ARG A 404 -35.17 4.72 -24.26
CA ARG A 404 -36.10 4.94 -23.12
C ARG A 404 -35.51 4.78 -21.72
N ILE A 405 -34.20 4.72 -21.55
CA ILE A 405 -33.62 4.51 -20.21
C ILE A 405 -33.48 5.85 -19.49
N THR A 406 -34.41 6.14 -18.58
CA THR A 406 -34.14 7.10 -17.50
C THR A 406 -33.27 6.43 -16.43
N LYS A 407 -32.56 7.24 -15.65
CA LYS A 407 -31.67 6.74 -14.59
C LYS A 407 -32.45 5.93 -13.53
N GLU A 408 -33.68 6.31 -13.25
CA GLU A 408 -34.53 5.68 -12.23
C GLU A 408 -35.06 4.31 -12.66
N ASP A 409 -35.19 4.05 -13.96
CA ASP A 409 -35.87 2.85 -14.49
C ASP A 409 -34.96 1.63 -14.67
N VAL A 410 -33.64 1.77 -14.49
CA VAL A 410 -32.68 0.73 -14.83
C VAL A 410 -31.76 0.33 -13.68
N ASP A 411 -31.94 -0.91 -13.25
CA ASP A 411 -30.98 -1.67 -12.45
C ASP A 411 -29.76 -2.04 -13.32
N TRP A 412 -28.79 -1.13 -13.36
CA TRP A 412 -27.55 -1.31 -14.10
C TRP A 412 -26.70 -2.44 -13.51
N ARG A 413 -26.36 -3.43 -14.34
CA ARG A 413 -25.59 -4.61 -13.94
C ARG A 413 -24.24 -4.63 -14.61
N ALA A 414 -23.19 -4.65 -13.80
CA ALA A 414 -21.85 -4.97 -14.30
C ALA A 414 -21.73 -6.47 -14.61
N CYS A 415 -20.89 -6.84 -15.56
CA CYS A 415 -20.49 -8.23 -15.72
C CYS A 415 -19.75 -8.69 -14.46
N SER A 416 -20.29 -9.65 -13.71
CA SER A 416 -19.69 -10.17 -12.47
C SER A 416 -18.26 -10.73 -12.60
N SER A 417 -17.78 -10.91 -13.82
CA SER A 417 -16.47 -11.49 -14.08
C SER A 417 -15.40 -10.45 -14.39
N CYS A 418 -15.63 -9.53 -15.34
CA CYS A 418 -14.66 -8.48 -15.65
C CYS A 418 -14.98 -7.14 -14.96
N ASP A 419 -16.23 -6.94 -14.55
CA ASP A 419 -16.83 -5.69 -14.08
C ASP A 419 -16.73 -4.51 -15.06
N VAL A 420 -16.13 -4.65 -16.25
CA VAL A 420 -15.86 -3.55 -17.18
C VAL A 420 -17.14 -3.10 -17.92
N VAL A 421 -17.89 -4.06 -18.46
CA VAL A 421 -19.08 -3.79 -19.27
C VAL A 421 -20.35 -3.73 -18.42
N MET A 422 -21.26 -2.86 -18.83
CA MET A 422 -22.51 -2.60 -18.11
C MET A 422 -23.72 -3.00 -18.96
N TYR A 423 -24.77 -3.49 -18.30
CA TYR A 423 -26.00 -3.93 -18.94
C TYR A 423 -27.22 -3.34 -18.25
N CYS A 424 -28.22 -2.94 -19.03
CA CYS A 424 -29.50 -2.47 -18.49
C CYS A 424 -30.43 -3.60 -18.02
N SER A 425 -30.09 -4.87 -18.33
CA SER A 425 -30.88 -6.03 -17.94
C SER A 425 -30.08 -7.33 -18.06
N LYS A 426 -30.51 -8.37 -17.33
CA LYS A 426 -29.98 -9.74 -17.46
C LYS A 426 -30.15 -10.29 -18.89
N LYS A 427 -31.22 -9.90 -19.61
CA LYS A 427 -31.45 -10.32 -20.99
C LYS A 427 -30.38 -9.76 -21.93
N CYS A 428 -30.05 -8.46 -21.82
CA CYS A 428 -28.96 -7.86 -22.60
C CYS A 428 -27.60 -8.52 -22.28
N GLN A 429 -27.33 -8.81 -21.01
CA GLN A 429 -26.13 -9.52 -20.60
C GLN A 429 -26.04 -10.91 -21.23
N ILE A 430 -27.11 -11.72 -21.20
CA ILE A 430 -27.11 -13.08 -21.79
C ILE A 430 -26.88 -13.04 -23.29
N ILE A 431 -27.52 -12.10 -24.00
CA ILE A 431 -27.37 -11.97 -25.45
C ILE A 431 -25.92 -11.61 -25.79
N ASP A 432 -25.39 -10.55 -25.18
CA ASP A 432 -24.03 -10.08 -25.43
C ASP A 432 -22.97 -11.12 -25.02
N TRP A 433 -23.21 -11.83 -23.92
CA TRP A 433 -22.36 -12.94 -23.47
C TRP A 433 -22.23 -14.04 -24.52
N LYS A 434 -23.35 -14.42 -25.17
CA LYS A 434 -23.36 -15.46 -26.20
C LYS A 434 -22.76 -14.99 -27.53
N SER A 435 -22.89 -13.71 -27.87
CA SER A 435 -22.44 -13.19 -29.15
C SER A 435 -20.95 -12.83 -29.17
N VAL A 436 -20.47 -12.04 -28.21
CA VAL A 436 -19.12 -11.44 -28.27
C VAL A 436 -18.44 -11.38 -26.90
N HIS A 437 -19.17 -11.02 -25.84
CA HIS A 437 -18.55 -10.65 -24.58
C HIS A 437 -17.82 -11.81 -23.89
N ARG A 438 -18.20 -13.08 -24.09
CA ARG A 438 -17.51 -14.20 -23.45
C ARG A 438 -16.01 -14.26 -23.79
N GLU A 439 -15.65 -13.96 -25.03
CA GLU A 439 -14.25 -13.98 -25.47
C GLU A 439 -13.49 -12.76 -24.98
N THR A 440 -14.09 -11.57 -25.07
CA THR A 440 -13.46 -10.33 -24.55
C THR A 440 -13.34 -10.36 -23.03
N CYS A 441 -14.34 -10.88 -22.32
CA CYS A 441 -14.32 -11.06 -20.87
C CYS A 441 -13.11 -11.90 -20.43
N LYS A 442 -12.82 -13.01 -21.10
CA LYS A 442 -11.64 -13.84 -20.83
C LYS A 442 -10.32 -13.09 -21.02
N ARG A 443 -10.25 -12.14 -21.97
CA ARG A 443 -9.06 -11.29 -22.16
C ARG A 443 -8.94 -10.22 -21.08
N LEU A 444 -10.08 -9.75 -20.56
CA LEU A 444 -10.16 -8.77 -19.47
C LEU A 444 -9.92 -9.40 -18.08
N GLN A 445 -10.14 -10.71 -17.92
CA GLN A 445 -9.96 -11.46 -16.66
C GLN A 445 -8.50 -11.55 -16.14
N PRO A 446 -7.47 -11.93 -16.92
CA PRO A 446 -6.14 -12.21 -16.38
C PRO A 446 -5.40 -10.97 -15.84
N VAL A 447 -5.90 -9.76 -16.10
CA VAL A 447 -5.36 -8.53 -15.48
C VAL A 447 -5.79 -8.41 -14.00
N THR A 448 -6.80 -9.15 -13.55
CA THR A 448 -7.48 -8.91 -12.25
C THR A 448 -6.71 -9.29 -10.98
N LEU A 449 -5.44 -9.71 -11.06
CA LEU A 449 -4.51 -9.85 -9.92
C LEU A 449 -4.06 -8.49 -9.36
N GLY A 450 -5.03 -7.61 -9.15
CA GLY A 450 -4.88 -6.32 -8.53
C GLY A 450 -5.06 -5.13 -9.48
N HIS A 451 -4.44 -5.12 -10.65
CA HIS A 451 -4.67 -4.05 -11.61
C HIS A 451 -5.99 -4.26 -12.38
N ARG A 452 -6.94 -3.32 -12.32
CA ARG A 452 -7.80 -3.12 -13.50
C ARG A 452 -7.02 -2.14 -14.34
N SER A 453 -6.41 -2.60 -15.43
CA SER A 453 -5.93 -1.67 -16.46
C SER A 453 -7.10 -0.93 -17.10
N PHE A 454 -8.31 -1.49 -17.01
CA PHE A 454 -9.51 -0.96 -17.66
C PHE A 454 -10.44 -0.26 -16.66
N LEU A 455 -10.73 1.01 -16.95
CA LEU A 455 -11.82 1.76 -16.34
C LEU A 455 -13.17 1.08 -16.63
N LEU A 456 -14.14 1.23 -15.73
CA LEU A 456 -15.52 0.81 -16.00
C LEU A 456 -16.05 1.58 -17.21
N GLN A 457 -16.87 0.94 -18.05
CA GLN A 457 -17.49 1.60 -19.20
C GLN A 457 -18.20 2.91 -18.81
N SER A 458 -18.90 2.89 -17.68
CA SER A 458 -19.55 4.08 -17.13
C SER A 458 -18.59 5.19 -16.70
N ASP A 459 -17.39 4.82 -16.26
CA ASP A 459 -16.37 5.77 -15.83
C ASP A 459 -15.69 6.37 -17.07
N GLN A 460 -15.45 5.57 -18.12
CA GLN A 460 -14.96 6.03 -19.43
C GLN A 460 -15.92 7.02 -20.09
N LEU A 461 -17.21 6.69 -20.15
CA LEU A 461 -18.23 7.58 -20.71
C LEU A 461 -18.35 8.89 -19.92
N PHE A 462 -18.22 8.81 -18.60
CA PHE A 462 -18.24 10.02 -17.77
C PHE A 462 -16.98 10.87 -17.99
N ILE A 463 -15.81 10.27 -18.14
CA ILE A 463 -14.58 11.01 -18.52
C ILE A 463 -14.75 11.68 -19.88
N LYS A 464 -15.27 10.96 -20.88
CA LYS A 464 -15.58 11.53 -22.20
C LYS A 464 -16.52 12.73 -22.09
N PHE A 465 -17.58 12.60 -21.30
CA PHE A 465 -18.51 13.71 -21.02
C PHE A 465 -17.79 14.91 -20.42
N LEU A 466 -16.96 14.70 -19.39
CA LEU A 466 -16.22 15.80 -18.78
C LEU A 466 -15.25 16.46 -19.77
N SER A 467 -14.57 15.67 -20.61
CA SER A 467 -13.70 16.18 -21.67
C SER A 467 -14.44 17.07 -22.66
N ILE A 468 -15.64 16.66 -23.09
CA ILE A 468 -16.49 17.49 -23.95
C ILE A 468 -16.87 18.81 -23.25
N ARG A 469 -17.30 18.75 -21.98
CA ARG A 469 -17.67 19.97 -21.22
C ARG A 469 -16.50 20.95 -21.07
N VAL A 470 -15.30 20.46 -20.81
CA VAL A 470 -14.11 21.33 -20.74
C VAL A 470 -13.80 21.96 -22.10
N ILE A 471 -13.91 21.21 -23.20
CA ILE A 471 -13.75 21.77 -24.55
C ILE A 471 -14.81 22.83 -24.83
N GLU A 472 -16.07 22.59 -24.47
CA GLU A 472 -17.17 23.56 -24.61
C GLU A 472 -16.92 24.84 -23.81
N GLU A 473 -16.48 24.71 -22.55
CA GLU A 473 -16.18 25.85 -21.67
C GLU A 473 -14.98 26.67 -22.18
N SER A 474 -13.99 26.02 -22.80
CA SER A 474 -12.79 26.66 -23.36
C SER A 474 -12.91 27.00 -24.86
N TRP A 475 -14.06 26.76 -25.50
CA TRP A 475 -14.20 26.84 -26.95
C TRP A 475 -13.82 28.22 -27.53
N TYR A 476 -14.19 29.29 -26.82
CA TYR A 476 -13.87 30.65 -27.25
C TYR A 476 -12.35 30.92 -27.29
N ASP A 477 -11.64 30.49 -26.26
CA ASP A 477 -10.17 30.63 -26.18
C ASP A 477 -9.50 29.73 -27.24
N ILE A 478 -10.06 28.54 -27.46
CA ILE A 478 -9.62 27.62 -28.50
C ILE A 478 -9.73 28.26 -29.89
N GLU A 479 -10.88 28.88 -30.19
CA GLU A 479 -11.12 29.55 -31.47
C GLU A 479 -10.17 30.74 -31.69
N GLN A 480 -9.94 31.58 -30.66
CA GLN A 480 -9.02 32.71 -30.76
C GLN A 480 -7.58 32.27 -31.06
N HIS A 481 -7.10 31.22 -30.41
CA HIS A 481 -5.75 30.69 -30.61
C HIS A 481 -5.60 29.97 -31.96
N ALA A 482 -6.64 29.27 -32.42
CA ALA A 482 -6.67 28.66 -33.74
C ALA A 482 -6.56 29.71 -34.85
N GLN A 483 -7.26 30.85 -34.72
CA GLN A 483 -7.13 31.98 -35.64
C GLN A 483 -5.71 32.58 -35.67
N GLN A 484 -4.91 32.36 -34.62
CA GLN A 484 -3.50 32.79 -34.55
C GLN A 484 -2.52 31.74 -35.08
N GLY A 485 -3.00 30.61 -35.62
CA GLY A 485 -2.15 29.50 -36.10
C GLY A 485 -1.37 28.81 -34.98
N LYS A 486 -1.81 28.93 -33.72
CA LYS A 486 -1.15 28.29 -32.58
C LYS A 486 -1.80 26.94 -32.29
N ALA A 487 -0.98 25.91 -32.15
CA ALA A 487 -1.43 24.62 -31.63
C ALA A 487 -1.81 24.80 -30.15
N ILE A 488 -2.96 24.25 -29.76
CA ILE A 488 -3.45 24.29 -28.38
C ILE A 488 -3.44 22.86 -27.86
N LEU A 489 -2.67 22.65 -26.80
CA LEU A 489 -2.79 21.44 -26.00
C LEU A 489 -3.76 21.76 -24.87
N VAL A 490 -5.01 21.30 -24.98
CA VAL A 490 -5.95 21.32 -23.85
C VAL A 490 -5.57 20.15 -22.95
N ASP A 491 -4.70 20.43 -21.97
CA ASP A 491 -4.33 19.43 -20.98
C ASP A 491 -5.45 19.30 -19.95
N PHE A 492 -6.31 18.32 -20.16
CA PHE A 492 -7.38 17.98 -19.23
C PHE A 492 -6.85 17.65 -17.82
N CYS A 493 -5.57 17.32 -17.69
CA CYS A 493 -4.91 17.08 -16.41
C CYS A 493 -4.35 18.33 -15.75
N SER A 494 -3.91 19.39 -16.44
CA SER A 494 -3.20 20.50 -15.76
C SER A 494 -4.08 21.29 -14.79
N ASP A 495 -5.36 21.47 -15.13
CA ASP A 495 -6.30 22.27 -14.34
C ASP A 495 -7.06 21.45 -13.28
N VAL A 496 -7.14 20.13 -13.49
CA VAL A 496 -7.73 19.17 -12.52
C VAL A 496 -6.65 18.59 -11.58
N LEU A 497 -5.39 18.53 -12.03
CA LEU A 497 -4.20 18.02 -11.33
C LEU A 497 -3.14 19.13 -11.21
N SER A 498 -3.34 20.06 -10.26
CA SER A 498 -2.35 21.08 -9.88
C SER A 498 -1.03 20.47 -9.32
N PRO A 499 0.07 21.25 -9.16
CA PRO A 499 1.38 21.14 -9.79
C PRO A 499 2.37 20.16 -9.09
N THR A 500 1.91 19.20 -8.28
CA THR A 500 2.82 18.37 -7.46
C THR A 500 3.43 17.16 -8.18
N TRP A 501 3.16 17.00 -9.47
CA TRP A 501 3.69 15.91 -10.30
C TRP A 501 4.96 16.34 -11.07
N SER A 502 6.03 16.69 -10.36
CA SER A 502 7.31 17.09 -10.98
C SER A 502 8.25 15.92 -11.31
N GLY A 503 7.76 14.67 -11.36
CA GLY A 503 8.62 13.48 -11.39
C GLY A 503 8.39 12.47 -12.52
N ILE A 504 7.46 12.71 -13.45
CA ILE A 504 7.29 11.83 -14.62
C ILE A 504 7.78 12.59 -15.85
N GLU A 505 8.94 12.19 -16.37
CA GLU A 505 9.33 12.55 -17.73
C GLU A 505 8.24 12.03 -18.68
N MET A 506 7.42 12.93 -19.21
CA MET A 506 6.55 12.57 -20.32
C MET A 506 7.43 12.12 -21.48
N PRO A 507 7.11 11.00 -22.17
CA PRO A 507 7.85 10.60 -23.35
C PRO A 507 7.85 11.78 -24.32
N SER A 508 9.05 12.14 -24.75
CA SER A 508 9.37 13.18 -25.72
C SER A 508 8.28 13.31 -26.78
N GLN A 509 7.75 14.52 -26.88
CA GLN A 509 6.71 14.99 -27.80
C GLN A 509 6.66 14.20 -29.11
N VAL A 510 5.59 13.44 -29.32
CA VAL A 510 5.21 12.99 -30.66
C VAL A 510 4.48 14.17 -31.31
N THR A 511 5.19 14.98 -32.07
CA THR A 511 4.62 15.99 -32.95
C THR A 511 4.00 15.27 -34.16
N VAL A 512 2.70 14.96 -34.07
CA VAL A 512 1.92 14.61 -35.26
C VAL A 512 1.52 15.94 -35.92
N PRO A 513 1.83 16.17 -37.20
CA PRO A 513 1.31 17.34 -37.92
C PRO A 513 -0.21 17.24 -37.97
N LEU A 514 -0.89 18.14 -37.26
CA LEU A 514 -2.35 18.27 -37.30
C LEU A 514 -2.74 18.91 -38.64
N LYS A 515 -3.83 18.42 -39.26
CA LYS A 515 -4.46 19.14 -40.35
C LYS A 515 -5.07 20.44 -39.82
N GLU A 516 -5.15 21.45 -40.67
CA GLU A 516 -5.80 22.73 -40.35
C GLU A 516 -7.24 22.46 -39.85
N GLY A 517 -7.52 22.84 -38.59
CA GLY A 517 -8.82 22.62 -37.93
C GLY A 517 -8.96 21.37 -37.04
N GLU A 518 -7.94 20.51 -36.92
CA GLU A 518 -8.01 19.32 -36.05
C GLU A 518 -7.60 19.63 -34.60
N VAL A 519 -8.46 19.30 -33.62
CA VAL A 519 -8.15 19.38 -32.18
C VAL A 519 -8.03 17.96 -31.62
N ARG A 520 -6.90 17.62 -30.99
CA ARG A 520 -6.73 16.34 -30.28
C ARG A 520 -6.67 16.56 -28.78
N VAL A 521 -7.46 15.79 -28.04
CA VAL A 521 -7.45 15.81 -26.58
C VAL A 521 -6.86 14.50 -26.06
N LYS A 522 -5.67 14.60 -25.48
CA LYS A 522 -5.00 13.46 -24.84
C LYS A 522 -5.33 13.47 -23.35
N VAL A 523 -6.03 12.44 -22.88
CA VAL A 523 -6.36 12.31 -21.46
C VAL A 523 -5.43 11.26 -20.86
N HIS A 524 -4.53 11.71 -20.00
CA HIS A 524 -3.71 10.80 -19.22
C HIS A 524 -4.46 10.40 -17.94
N VAL A 525 -4.65 9.09 -17.73
CA VAL A 525 -5.24 8.57 -16.49
C VAL A 525 -4.10 7.96 -15.68
N PRO A 526 -3.71 8.56 -14.53
CA PRO A 526 -2.67 8.02 -13.68
C PRO A 526 -2.94 6.56 -13.28
N GLY A 527 -1.90 5.73 -13.33
CA GLY A 527 -1.97 4.31 -12.97
C GLY A 527 -2.69 3.40 -13.98
N SER A 528 -2.98 3.90 -15.19
CA SER A 528 -3.42 3.05 -16.30
C SER A 528 -2.22 2.73 -17.21
N ALA A 529 -2.18 1.51 -17.76
CA ALA A 529 -1.07 1.04 -18.60
C ALA A 529 -1.05 1.68 -20.01
N GLY A 530 -1.74 2.80 -20.21
CA GLY A 530 -1.86 3.48 -21.49
C GLY A 530 -2.32 4.94 -21.34
N SER A 531 -2.04 5.78 -22.33
CA SER A 531 -2.72 7.08 -22.45
C SER A 531 -3.99 6.87 -23.25
N TYR A 532 -5.13 7.39 -22.78
CA TYR A 532 -6.36 7.36 -23.55
C TYR A 532 -6.35 8.57 -24.47
N ILE A 533 -6.13 8.34 -25.76
CA ILE A 533 -6.27 9.39 -26.78
C ILE A 533 -7.73 9.41 -27.18
N TYR A 534 -8.38 10.55 -26.97
CA TYR A 534 -9.72 10.79 -27.47
C TYR A 534 -9.58 11.71 -28.70
N ASP A 535 -9.74 11.13 -29.88
CA ASP A 535 -9.83 11.92 -31.11
C ASP A 535 -11.21 12.58 -31.14
N CYS A 536 -11.25 13.85 -30.76
CA CYS A 536 -12.41 14.71 -30.88
C CYS A 536 -12.28 15.53 -32.16
N THR A 537 -12.70 14.97 -33.30
CA THR A 537 -12.71 15.73 -34.55
C THR A 537 -13.84 16.75 -34.53
N ALA A 538 -13.56 17.97 -34.08
CA ALA A 538 -14.43 19.11 -34.32
C ALA A 538 -14.17 19.59 -35.75
N VAL A 539 -15.02 19.21 -36.72
CA VAL A 539 -14.94 19.78 -38.07
C VAL A 539 -15.42 21.22 -37.96
N ALA A 540 -14.49 22.18 -38.01
CA ALA A 540 -14.83 23.58 -38.21
C ALA A 540 -15.47 23.70 -39.60
N ALA A 541 -16.80 23.67 -39.66
CA ALA A 541 -17.52 24.00 -40.88
C ALA A 541 -17.14 25.44 -41.27
N THR A 542 -16.42 25.59 -42.37
CA THR A 542 -16.07 26.90 -42.93
C THR A 542 -17.34 27.72 -43.12
N LYS A 543 -17.35 28.92 -42.54
CA LYS A 543 -18.44 29.91 -42.53
C LYS A 543 -19.03 30.20 -43.92
N THR A 544 -20.04 29.46 -44.36
CA THR A 544 -20.91 29.96 -45.45
C THR A 544 -22.42 29.72 -45.32
N GLU A 545 -22.97 28.93 -44.38
CA GLU A 545 -24.43 28.78 -44.25
C GLU A 545 -24.91 28.63 -42.78
N PRO A 546 -26.14 29.06 -42.45
CA PRO A 546 -26.66 29.07 -41.09
C PRO A 546 -26.88 27.64 -40.56
N LEU A 547 -26.25 27.31 -39.43
CA LEU A 547 -26.39 26.03 -38.74
C LEU A 547 -27.84 25.78 -38.29
N VAL A 548 -28.48 24.82 -38.96
CA VAL A 548 -29.62 24.07 -38.43
C VAL A 548 -29.06 22.75 -37.88
N ASP A 549 -29.28 22.52 -36.59
CA ASP A 549 -29.33 21.24 -35.88
C ASP A 549 -28.59 20.06 -36.53
N THR A 550 -27.29 19.92 -36.28
CA THR A 550 -26.59 18.63 -36.02
C THR A 550 -25.09 18.85 -35.98
N VAL A 551 -24.49 18.79 -34.79
CA VAL A 551 -23.09 18.36 -34.67
C VAL A 551 -23.14 16.83 -34.74
N GLU A 552 -22.80 16.23 -35.88
CA GLU A 552 -22.55 14.79 -35.93
C GLU A 552 -21.33 14.51 -35.03
N LEU A 553 -21.59 13.94 -33.85
CA LEU A 553 -20.56 13.46 -32.93
C LEU A 553 -19.72 12.39 -33.65
N ALA A 554 -18.54 12.80 -34.08
CA ALA A 554 -17.56 11.94 -34.72
C ALA A 554 -17.20 10.72 -33.84
N THR A 555 -16.90 9.61 -34.51
CA THR A 555 -16.38 8.37 -33.94
C THR A 555 -15.09 8.64 -33.16
N VAL A 556 -15.17 8.40 -31.86
CA VAL A 556 -14.00 8.34 -30.97
C VAL A 556 -13.43 6.93 -31.08
N GLU A 557 -12.30 6.77 -31.76
CA GLU A 557 -11.51 5.54 -31.67
C GLU A 557 -10.64 5.59 -30.42
N LEU A 558 -10.78 4.59 -29.55
CA LEU A 558 -9.85 4.32 -28.45
C LEU A 558 -8.63 3.62 -29.07
N VAL A 559 -7.50 4.32 -29.17
CA VAL A 559 -6.20 3.70 -29.53
C VAL A 559 -5.54 3.08 -28.30
#